data_AF-A0AA35W8G2-F1
#
_entry.id   AF-A0AA35W8G2-F1
#
_cell.length_a   1.000
_cell.length_b   1.000
_cell.length_c   1.000
_cell.angle_alpha   90.00
_cell.angle_beta   90.00
_cell.angle_gamma   90.00
#
_symmetry.space_group_name_H-M   'P 1'
#
loop_
_entity.id
_entity.type
_entity.pdbx_description
1 polymer ?
#
loop_
_entity_poly.entity_id
_entity_poly.type
_entity_poly.pdbx_seq_one_letter_code
_entity_poly.pdbx_strand_id
1 'polypeptide(L)'
;MVAGIYMGTRLIVNVSQVYTPLYLVDTLHLPKESVAIGPLAIYISGFLTTLFLRVINKFIGRYMTYFCGLALTWGALLWFWMQEAPAQTEHPQVEQITVYGSTVLLGAGGSTVLVTSLSMVADLIGPTVGSGAFVYGLMSFTDKVSNGVAVQIVQALHPCKSTNPKHVCCSACAKFYRIVLSAVPGGATLCALICLAILTLYVYRRTRQLRDPTFDTSD
;
A
#
# COMPACT_ATOMS: atom_id res chain seq x y z
N MET A 1 16.67 5.22 3.02
CA MET A 1 16.07 4.55 1.84
C MET A 1 15.15 3.41 2.24
N VAL A 2 15.66 2.35 2.88
CA VAL A 2 14.83 1.24 3.40
C VAL A 2 13.75 1.72 4.37
N ALA A 3 14.06 2.68 5.25
CA ALA A 3 13.05 3.32 6.11
C ALA A 3 11.92 4.02 5.32
N GLY A 4 12.25 4.64 4.18
CA GLY A 4 11.27 5.31 3.31
C GLY A 4 10.40 4.30 2.55
N ILE A 5 10.99 3.20 2.08
CA ILE A 5 10.27 2.05 1.52
C ILE A 5 9.28 1.49 2.55
N TYR A 6 9.75 1.25 3.79
CA TYR A 6 8.93 0.75 4.88
C TYR A 6 7.78 1.70 5.23
N MET A 7 8.06 3.00 5.42
CA MET A 7 7.05 3.99 5.74
C MET A 7 6.03 4.18 4.60
N GLY A 8 6.50 4.25 3.35
CA GLY A 8 5.62 4.34 2.18
C GLY A 8 4.70 3.12 2.09
N THR A 9 5.23 1.91 2.26
CA THR A 9 4.45 0.68 2.29
C THR A 9 3.40 0.66 3.39
N ARG A 10 3.75 1.06 4.61
CA ARG A 10 2.81 1.11 5.71
C ARG A 10 1.71 2.15 5.45
N LEU A 11 2.06 3.32 4.91
CA LEU A 11 1.10 4.35 4.51
C LEU A 11 0.11 3.83 3.47
N ILE A 12 0.61 3.15 2.42
CA ILE A 12 -0.22 2.53 1.37
C ILE A 12 -1.23 1.57 1.98
N VAL A 13 -0.78 0.62 2.80
CA VAL A 13 -1.64 -0.44 3.36
C VAL A 13 -2.62 0.13 4.37
N ASN A 14 -2.18 0.99 5.29
CA ASN A 14 -3.02 1.53 6.35
C ASN A 14 -4.13 2.45 5.80
N VAL A 15 -3.78 3.39 4.91
CA VAL A 15 -4.75 4.29 4.29
C VAL A 15 -5.74 3.49 3.43
N SER A 16 -5.25 2.56 2.62
CA SER A 16 -6.14 1.74 1.79
C SER A 16 -7.11 0.91 2.65
N GLN A 17 -6.65 0.31 3.75
CA GLN A 17 -7.51 -0.47 4.65
C GLN A 17 -8.58 0.37 5.36
N VAL A 18 -8.25 1.61 5.77
CA VAL A 18 -9.22 2.51 6.43
C VAL A 18 -10.27 3.03 5.45
N TYR A 19 -9.87 3.43 4.24
CA TYR A 19 -10.78 4.09 3.29
C TYR A 19 -11.49 3.14 2.32
N THR A 20 -11.04 1.90 2.14
CA THR A 20 -11.75 0.92 1.29
C THR A 20 -13.18 0.64 1.77
N PRO A 21 -13.45 0.27 3.04
CA PRO A 21 -14.82 0.05 3.49
C PRO A 21 -15.68 1.32 3.43
N LEU A 22 -15.10 2.50 3.71
CA LEU A 22 -15.79 3.79 3.56
C LEU A 22 -16.17 4.05 2.10
N TYR A 23 -15.27 3.76 1.16
CA TYR A 23 -15.53 3.83 -0.27
C TYR A 23 -16.66 2.88 -0.70
N LEU A 24 -16.65 1.62 -0.24
CA LEU A 24 -17.70 0.64 -0.54
C LEU A 24 -19.08 1.08 -0.04
N VAL A 25 -19.16 1.68 1.16
CA VAL A 25 -20.41 2.16 1.76
C VAL A 25 -20.90 3.43 1.07
N ASP A 26 -20.06 4.47 1.02
CA ASP A 26 -20.49 5.83 0.64
C ASP A 26 -20.53 6.04 -0.88
N THR A 27 -19.77 5.27 -1.66
CA THR A 27 -19.71 5.43 -3.12
C THR A 27 -20.60 4.43 -3.85
N LEU A 28 -20.56 3.17 -3.43
CA LEU A 28 -21.19 2.08 -4.18
C LEU A 28 -22.61 1.76 -3.71
N HIS A 29 -23.06 2.32 -2.58
CA HIS A 29 -24.41 2.15 -2.00
C HIS A 29 -24.86 0.68 -1.92
N LEU A 30 -23.90 -0.24 -1.75
CA LEU A 30 -24.20 -1.67 -1.69
C LEU A 30 -24.98 -2.00 -0.41
N PRO A 31 -25.86 -3.02 -0.45
CA PRO A 31 -26.53 -3.54 0.74
C PRO A 31 -25.50 -3.90 1.82
N LYS A 32 -25.88 -3.71 3.09
CA LYS A 32 -24.99 -3.77 4.26
C LYS A 32 -24.19 -5.08 4.39
N GLU A 33 -24.64 -6.18 3.78
CA GLU A 33 -23.92 -7.45 3.75
C GLU A 33 -22.62 -7.40 2.93
N SER A 34 -22.60 -6.70 1.79
CA SER A 34 -21.40 -6.64 0.90
C SER A 34 -20.28 -5.77 1.48
N VAL A 35 -20.60 -4.91 2.45
CA VAL A 35 -19.62 -4.03 3.13
C VAL A 35 -18.63 -4.83 3.97
N ALA A 36 -19.07 -5.93 4.59
CA ALA A 36 -18.20 -6.81 5.36
C ALA A 36 -17.30 -7.67 4.46
N ILE A 37 -17.75 -7.98 3.24
CA ILE A 37 -17.04 -8.84 2.30
C ILE A 37 -15.77 -8.17 1.78
N GLY A 38 -15.75 -6.84 1.57
CA GLY A 38 -14.59 -6.12 1.07
C GLY A 38 -13.33 -6.27 1.96
N PRO A 39 -13.38 -5.87 3.24
CA PRO A 39 -12.27 -6.10 4.18
C PRO A 39 -11.92 -7.57 4.34
N LEU A 40 -12.91 -8.46 4.41
CA LEU A 40 -12.68 -9.90 4.50
C LEU A 40 -11.87 -10.43 3.30
N ALA A 41 -12.21 -10.00 2.08
CA ALA A 41 -11.50 -10.37 0.86
C ALA A 41 -10.05 -9.86 0.85
N ILE A 42 -9.81 -8.63 1.32
CA ILE A 42 -8.46 -8.07 1.50
C ILE A 42 -7.64 -8.93 2.47
N TYR A 43 -8.23 -9.31 3.62
CA TYR A 43 -7.54 -10.10 4.63
C TYR A 43 -7.25 -11.53 4.15
N ILE A 44 -8.23 -12.22 3.55
CA ILE A 44 -8.04 -13.60 3.06
C ILE A 44 -7.00 -13.64 1.95
N SER A 45 -7.12 -12.76 0.95
CA SER A 45 -6.15 -12.71 -0.16
C SER A 45 -4.76 -12.36 0.33
N GLY A 46 -4.63 -11.35 1.20
CA GLY A 46 -3.36 -10.96 1.78
C GLY A 46 -2.74 -12.05 2.65
N PHE A 47 -3.55 -12.81 3.39
CA PHE A 47 -3.10 -13.96 4.16
C PHE A 47 -2.56 -15.07 3.26
N LEU A 48 -3.33 -15.47 2.24
CA LEU A 48 -2.90 -16.47 1.26
C LEU A 48 -1.61 -16.07 0.55
N THR A 49 -1.51 -14.82 0.08
CA THR A 49 -0.28 -14.31 -0.53
C THR A 49 0.91 -14.44 0.42
N THR A 50 0.73 -14.11 1.71
CA THR A 50 1.80 -14.21 2.72
C THR A 50 2.38 -15.61 2.86
N LEU A 51 1.56 -16.67 2.72
CA LEU A 51 2.03 -18.05 2.74
C LEU A 51 3.00 -18.35 1.59
N PHE A 52 2.71 -17.84 0.39
CA PHE A 52 3.53 -18.07 -0.80
C PHE A 52 4.71 -17.10 -0.91
N LEU A 53 4.69 -15.97 -0.22
CA LEU A 53 5.74 -14.94 -0.32
C LEU A 53 7.13 -15.44 0.00
N ARG A 54 7.28 -16.40 0.92
CA ARG A 54 8.60 -17.00 1.21
C ARG A 54 9.18 -17.71 -0.02
N VAL A 55 8.34 -18.44 -0.77
CA VAL A 55 8.76 -19.14 -1.99
C VAL A 55 9.07 -18.14 -3.10
N ILE A 56 8.19 -17.15 -3.29
CA ILE A 56 8.34 -16.12 -4.33
C ILE A 56 9.63 -15.30 -4.10
N ASN A 57 9.88 -14.85 -2.87
CA ASN A 57 11.08 -14.10 -2.51
C ASN A 57 12.36 -14.91 -2.75
N LYS A 58 12.32 -16.25 -2.60
CA LYS A 58 13.46 -17.12 -2.87
C LYS A 58 13.74 -17.28 -4.37
N PHE A 59 12.70 -17.34 -5.20
CA PHE A 59 12.83 -17.54 -6.65
C PHE A 59 13.19 -16.26 -7.41
N ILE A 60 12.49 -15.15 -7.14
CA ILE A 60 12.58 -13.91 -7.94
C ILE A 60 13.48 -12.87 -7.25
N GLY A 61 13.73 -13.02 -5.95
CA GLY A 61 14.50 -12.08 -5.16
C GLY A 61 13.66 -10.92 -4.62
N ARG A 62 14.06 -10.39 -3.45
CA ARG A 62 13.29 -9.42 -2.66
C ARG A 62 12.96 -8.13 -3.39
N TYR A 63 13.89 -7.58 -4.17
CA TYR A 63 13.67 -6.32 -4.90
C TYR A 63 12.59 -6.46 -5.98
N MET A 64 12.60 -7.58 -6.71
CA MET A 64 11.61 -7.87 -7.76
C MET A 64 10.26 -8.23 -7.16
N THR A 65 10.21 -9.02 -6.09
CA THR A 65 8.95 -9.29 -5.39
C THR A 65 8.31 -8.02 -4.85
N TYR A 66 9.11 -7.09 -4.31
CA TYR A 66 8.60 -5.80 -3.87
C TYR A 66 8.09 -4.93 -5.03
N PHE A 67 8.81 -4.89 -6.16
CA PHE A 67 8.35 -4.20 -7.36
C PHE A 67 7.02 -4.78 -7.90
N CYS A 68 6.91 -6.11 -8.01
CA CYS A 68 5.67 -6.76 -8.41
C CYS A 68 4.52 -6.45 -7.45
N GLY A 69 4.78 -6.44 -6.13
CA GLY A 69 3.81 -6.02 -5.13
C GLY A 69 3.33 -4.58 -5.34
N LEU A 70 4.25 -3.64 -5.57
CA LEU A 70 3.92 -2.25 -5.87
C LEU A 70 3.11 -2.10 -7.16
N ALA A 71 3.43 -2.88 -8.20
CA ALA A 71 2.67 -2.88 -9.45
C ALA A 71 1.23 -3.40 -9.26
N LEU A 72 1.05 -4.48 -8.49
CA LEU A 72 -0.27 -5.01 -8.14
C LEU A 72 -1.08 -3.99 -7.34
N THR A 73 -0.47 -3.36 -6.34
CA THR A 73 -1.15 -2.34 -5.53
C THR A 73 -1.46 -1.09 -6.36
N TRP A 74 -0.53 -0.62 -7.18
CA TRP A 74 -0.78 0.51 -8.08
C TRP A 74 -1.93 0.23 -9.03
N GLY A 75 -1.96 -0.96 -9.62
CA GLY A 75 -3.08 -1.41 -10.43
C GLY A 75 -4.39 -1.34 -9.64
N ALA A 76 -4.44 -1.94 -8.44
CA ALA A 76 -5.62 -1.90 -7.56
C ALA A 76 -6.13 -0.46 -7.35
N LEU A 77 -5.23 0.47 -7.06
CA LEU A 77 -5.55 1.88 -6.86
C LEU A 77 -6.05 2.56 -8.14
N LEU A 78 -5.50 2.20 -9.30
CA LEU A 78 -5.99 2.67 -10.60
C LEU A 78 -7.38 2.13 -10.92
N TRP A 79 -7.68 0.87 -10.60
CA TRP A 79 -9.04 0.31 -10.75
C TRP A 79 -10.04 1.08 -9.88
N PHE A 80 -9.72 1.35 -8.60
CA PHE A 80 -10.55 2.21 -7.75
C PHE A 80 -10.69 3.64 -8.30
N TRP A 81 -9.62 4.19 -8.88
CA TRP A 81 -9.67 5.51 -9.52
C TRP A 81 -10.49 5.52 -10.81
N MET A 82 -10.60 4.43 -11.56
CA MET A 82 -11.40 4.36 -12.80
C MET A 82 -12.88 4.05 -12.53
N GLN A 83 -13.20 3.46 -11.38
CA GLN A 83 -14.56 3.07 -11.03
C GLN A 83 -15.42 4.28 -10.63
N GLU A 84 -16.15 4.85 -11.59
CA GLU A 84 -17.10 5.94 -11.33
C GLU A 84 -18.31 5.44 -10.54
N ALA A 85 -18.91 6.32 -9.73
CA ALA A 85 -20.14 6.01 -9.01
C ALA A 85 -21.22 5.58 -10.02
N PRO A 86 -22.01 4.54 -9.72
CA PRO A 86 -22.82 3.85 -10.72
C PRO A 86 -23.83 4.82 -11.35
N ALA A 87 -23.55 5.24 -12.58
CA ALA A 87 -24.50 5.94 -13.43
C ALA A 87 -25.42 4.89 -14.06
N GLN A 88 -26.28 4.26 -13.26
CA GLN A 88 -27.40 3.41 -13.70
C GLN A 88 -27.09 2.59 -14.99
N THR A 89 -25.98 1.86 -14.98
CA THR A 89 -25.53 1.09 -16.15
C THR A 89 -26.16 -0.30 -16.13
N GLU A 90 -26.60 -0.78 -17.30
CA GLU A 90 -27.47 -1.95 -17.54
C GLU A 90 -26.88 -3.33 -17.14
N HIS A 91 -25.68 -3.41 -16.54
CA HIS A 91 -25.00 -4.67 -16.19
C HIS A 91 -24.42 -4.69 -14.75
N PRO A 92 -25.25 -4.93 -13.72
CA PRO A 92 -24.83 -4.90 -12.31
C PRO A 92 -23.82 -5.99 -11.90
N GLN A 93 -23.70 -7.08 -12.65
CA GLN A 93 -22.81 -8.21 -12.29
C GLN A 93 -21.32 -7.92 -12.57
N VAL A 94 -21.01 -7.15 -13.62
CA VAL A 94 -19.62 -6.89 -14.04
C VAL A 94 -18.96 -5.89 -13.10
N GLU A 95 -19.70 -4.89 -12.61
CA GLU A 95 -19.21 -3.92 -11.63
C GLU A 95 -18.84 -4.59 -10.29
N GLN A 96 -19.63 -5.56 -9.83
CA GLN A 96 -19.31 -6.28 -8.60
C GLN A 96 -18.01 -7.09 -8.71
N ILE A 97 -17.80 -7.80 -9.82
CA ILE A 97 -16.59 -8.60 -10.05
C ILE A 97 -15.33 -7.70 -10.06
N THR A 98 -15.41 -6.52 -10.67
CA THR A 98 -14.28 -5.58 -10.72
C THR A 98 -13.94 -4.99 -9.35
N VAL A 99 -14.95 -4.71 -8.51
CA VAL A 99 -14.75 -4.26 -7.11
C VAL A 99 -14.13 -5.37 -6.27
N TYR A 100 -14.66 -6.60 -6.33
CA TYR A 100 -14.08 -7.71 -5.59
C TYR A 100 -12.66 -8.05 -6.10
N GLY A 101 -12.45 -8.03 -7.42
CA GLY A 101 -11.13 -8.23 -8.02
C GLY A 101 -10.10 -7.21 -7.55
N SER A 102 -10.46 -5.92 -7.51
CA SER A 102 -9.57 -4.86 -7.01
C SER A 102 -9.27 -4.98 -5.52
N THR A 103 -10.24 -5.38 -4.68
CA THR A 103 -9.98 -5.65 -3.25
C THR A 103 -9.03 -6.85 -3.03
N VAL A 104 -9.15 -7.90 -3.84
CA VAL A 104 -8.24 -9.06 -3.80
C VAL A 104 -6.84 -8.68 -4.26
N LEU A 105 -6.72 -7.90 -5.34
CA LEU A 105 -5.44 -7.36 -5.81
C LEU A 105 -4.79 -6.44 -4.78
N LEU A 106 -5.58 -5.61 -4.11
CA LEU A 106 -5.12 -4.72 -3.03
C LEU A 106 -4.61 -5.54 -1.83
N GLY A 107 -5.31 -6.60 -1.43
CA GLY A 107 -4.87 -7.51 -0.37
C GLY A 107 -3.58 -8.26 -0.73
N ALA A 108 -3.53 -8.85 -1.92
CA ALA A 108 -2.35 -9.57 -2.40
C ALA A 108 -1.13 -8.65 -2.56
N GLY A 109 -1.28 -7.52 -3.25
CA GLY A 109 -0.24 -6.51 -3.43
C GLY A 109 0.21 -5.92 -2.10
N GLY A 110 -0.74 -5.51 -1.25
CA GLY A 110 -0.51 -4.92 0.06
C GLY A 110 0.29 -5.83 1.00
N SER A 111 -0.08 -7.11 1.10
CA SER A 111 0.70 -8.07 1.90
C SER A 111 2.08 -8.34 1.29
N THR A 112 2.18 -8.38 -0.05
CA THR A 112 3.46 -8.56 -0.74
C THR A 112 4.44 -7.43 -0.40
N VAL A 113 4.01 -6.18 -0.53
CA VAL A 113 4.88 -5.03 -0.22
C VAL A 113 5.20 -4.96 1.27
N LEU A 114 4.22 -5.25 2.14
CA LEU A 114 4.39 -5.20 3.59
C LEU A 114 5.43 -6.20 4.09
N VAL A 115 5.26 -7.48 3.77
CA VAL A 115 6.16 -8.55 4.22
C VAL A 115 7.55 -8.40 3.62
N THR A 116 7.62 -7.99 2.35
CA THR A 116 8.92 -7.81 1.68
C THR A 116 9.66 -6.59 2.23
N SER A 117 8.97 -5.48 2.54
CA SER A 117 9.59 -4.31 3.18
C SER A 117 10.14 -4.64 4.58
N LEU A 118 9.40 -5.42 5.38
CA LEU A 118 9.87 -5.92 6.68
C LEU A 118 11.13 -6.77 6.53
N SER A 119 11.17 -7.62 5.51
CA SER A 119 12.35 -8.43 5.21
C SER A 119 13.57 -7.57 4.86
N MET A 120 13.38 -6.47 4.10
CA MET A 120 14.47 -5.52 3.80
C MET A 120 14.96 -4.77 5.05
N VAL A 121 14.07 -4.42 5.99
CA VAL A 121 14.46 -3.81 7.28
C VAL A 121 15.27 -4.80 8.12
N ALA A 122 14.86 -6.07 8.16
CA ALA A 122 15.60 -7.12 8.86
C ALA A 122 17.01 -7.30 8.28
N ASP A 123 17.14 -7.28 6.95
CA ASP A 123 18.46 -7.34 6.29
C ASP A 123 19.34 -6.14 6.62
N LEU A 124 18.74 -4.94 6.77
CA LEU A 124 19.48 -3.72 7.08
C LEU A 124 20.05 -3.74 8.51
N ILE A 125 19.29 -4.27 9.47
CA ILE A 125 19.73 -4.36 10.87
C ILE A 125 20.84 -5.39 11.02
N GLY A 126 20.79 -6.46 10.22
CA GLY A 126 21.82 -7.50 10.24
C GLY A 126 21.87 -8.27 11.58
N PRO A 127 22.97 -8.98 11.85
CA PRO A 127 23.09 -9.87 13.01
C PRO A 127 23.40 -9.14 14.34
N THR A 128 23.82 -7.88 14.30
CA THR A 128 24.18 -7.09 15.49
C THR A 128 22.95 -6.44 16.13
N VAL A 129 22.25 -7.24 16.93
CA VAL A 129 20.95 -6.89 17.54
C VAL A 129 20.95 -5.78 18.59
N GLY A 130 22.12 -5.26 19.01
CA GLY A 130 22.25 -4.30 20.13
C GLY A 130 21.45 -3.00 19.96
N SER A 131 21.17 -2.57 18.72
CA SER A 131 20.36 -1.38 18.43
C SER A 131 19.17 -1.65 17.50
N GLY A 132 18.95 -2.91 17.10
CA GLY A 132 17.90 -3.29 16.13
C GLY A 132 16.49 -2.99 16.64
N ALA A 133 16.23 -3.25 17.93
CA ALA A 133 14.93 -2.97 18.55
C ALA A 133 14.61 -1.47 18.56
N PHE A 134 15.60 -0.61 18.83
CA PHE A 134 15.43 0.83 18.79
C PHE A 134 15.13 1.33 17.38
N VAL A 135 15.83 0.80 16.36
CA VAL A 135 15.59 1.14 14.96
C VAL A 135 14.17 0.74 14.53
N TYR A 136 13.72 -0.48 14.83
CA TYR A 136 12.34 -0.89 14.58
C TYR A 136 11.32 -0.03 15.32
N GLY A 137 11.64 0.37 16.56
CA GLY A 137 10.83 1.29 17.37
C GLY A 137 10.66 2.64 16.71
N LEU A 138 11.75 3.31 16.32
CA LEU A 138 11.72 4.60 15.63
C LEU A 138 11.02 4.52 14.27
N MET A 139 11.29 3.47 13.49
CA MET A 139 10.61 3.27 12.20
C MET A 139 9.09 3.15 12.38
N SER A 140 8.65 2.38 13.39
CA SER A 140 7.23 2.19 13.66
C SER A 140 6.57 3.41 14.30
N PHE A 141 7.29 4.16 15.13
CA PHE A 141 6.80 5.41 15.68
C PHE A 141 6.57 6.45 14.57
N THR A 142 7.57 6.65 13.72
CA THR A 142 7.49 7.60 12.60
C THR A 142 6.36 7.23 11.64
N ASP A 143 6.19 5.93 11.37
CA ASP A 143 5.08 5.40 10.58
C ASP A 143 3.71 5.75 11.19
N LYS A 144 3.50 5.48 12.49
CA LYS A 144 2.22 5.79 13.16
C LYS A 144 1.90 7.28 13.16
N VAL A 145 2.90 8.12 13.42
CA VAL A 145 2.75 9.57 13.36
C VAL A 145 2.39 10.01 11.95
N SER A 146 3.09 9.52 10.93
CA SER A 146 2.83 9.85 9.51
C SER A 146 1.42 9.45 9.07
N ASN A 147 1.00 8.21 9.36
CA ASN A 147 -0.36 7.75 9.08
C ASN A 147 -1.42 8.56 9.82
N GLY A 148 -1.18 8.86 11.11
CA GLY A 148 -2.07 9.67 11.93
C GLY A 148 -2.26 11.07 11.34
N VAL A 149 -1.17 11.74 10.96
CA VAL A 149 -1.20 13.05 10.31
C VAL A 149 -1.94 12.98 8.97
N ALA A 150 -1.68 11.97 8.15
CA ALA A 150 -2.38 11.79 6.87
C ALA A 150 -3.90 11.65 7.06
N VAL A 151 -4.33 10.83 8.02
CA VAL A 151 -5.76 10.68 8.35
C VAL A 151 -6.36 11.98 8.88
N GLN A 152 -5.65 12.69 9.76
CA GLN A 152 -6.12 13.97 10.28
C GLN A 152 -6.27 15.03 9.18
N ILE A 153 -5.35 15.10 8.22
CA ILE A 153 -5.46 16.00 7.07
C ILE A 153 -6.69 15.64 6.22
N VAL A 154 -6.89 14.35 5.92
CA VAL A 154 -8.07 13.91 5.17
C VAL A 154 -9.36 14.28 5.90
N GLN A 155 -9.43 14.04 7.20
CA GLN A 155 -10.58 14.42 8.03
C GLN A 155 -10.75 15.94 8.14
N ALA A 156 -9.66 16.72 8.12
CA ALA A 156 -9.69 18.17 8.10
C ALA A 156 -10.35 18.69 6.82
N LEU A 157 -9.98 18.10 5.67
CA LEU A 157 -10.46 18.44 4.32
C LEU A 157 -11.84 17.86 3.97
N HIS A 158 -12.46 17.09 4.87
CA HIS A 158 -13.75 16.45 4.62
C HIS A 158 -14.82 17.52 4.28
N PRO A 159 -15.43 17.49 3.08
CA PRO A 159 -16.33 18.56 2.59
C PRO A 159 -17.67 18.67 3.33
N CYS A 160 -18.02 17.74 4.21
CA CYS A 160 -19.33 17.67 4.89
C CYS A 160 -19.44 18.55 6.16
N LYS A 161 -18.52 19.49 6.40
CA LYS A 161 -18.50 20.31 7.62
C LYS A 161 -19.48 21.49 7.64
N SER A 162 -20.13 21.86 6.54
CA SER A 162 -20.77 23.18 6.43
C SER A 162 -22.25 23.26 6.03
N THR A 163 -22.99 22.18 5.77
CA THR A 163 -24.40 22.34 5.35
C THR A 163 -25.28 21.15 5.73
N ASN A 164 -26.10 21.37 6.77
CA ASN A 164 -27.24 20.59 7.28
C ASN A 164 -27.00 19.56 8.41
N PRO A 165 -27.82 19.59 9.50
CA PRO A 165 -27.73 18.70 10.66
C PRO A 165 -28.38 17.32 10.43
N LYS A 166 -28.58 16.91 9.18
CA LYS A 166 -28.94 15.54 8.83
C LYS A 166 -27.74 14.96 8.10
N HIS A 167 -27.17 13.88 8.63
CA HIS A 167 -26.12 13.04 8.04
C HIS A 167 -26.53 12.46 6.67
N VAL A 168 -26.81 13.30 5.67
CA VAL A 168 -27.08 12.90 4.30
C VAL A 168 -25.75 12.97 3.58
N CYS A 169 -25.12 11.79 3.39
CA CYS A 169 -23.94 11.64 2.56
C CYS A 169 -24.18 12.34 1.21
N CYS A 170 -23.46 13.43 0.96
CA CYS A 170 -23.55 14.16 -0.29
C CYS A 170 -22.80 13.39 -1.39
N SER A 171 -23.26 13.44 -2.65
CA SER A 171 -22.56 12.88 -3.81
C SER A 171 -21.09 13.35 -3.93
N ALA A 172 -20.77 14.52 -3.38
CA ALA A 172 -19.40 15.05 -3.29
C ALA A 172 -18.48 14.23 -2.34
N CYS A 173 -19.04 13.57 -1.32
CA CYS A 173 -18.30 12.76 -0.34
C CYS A 173 -17.72 11.49 -0.98
N ALA A 174 -18.51 10.83 -1.83
CA ALA A 174 -18.09 9.66 -2.59
C ALA A 174 -16.87 9.96 -3.49
N LYS A 175 -16.93 11.09 -4.22
CA LYS A 175 -15.80 11.56 -5.04
C LYS A 175 -14.56 11.85 -4.20
N PHE A 176 -14.73 12.49 -3.03
CA PHE A 176 -13.64 12.78 -2.11
C PHE A 176 -12.95 11.51 -1.61
N TYR A 177 -13.70 10.52 -1.13
CA TYR A 177 -13.11 9.27 -0.64
C TYR A 177 -12.42 8.46 -1.73
N ARG A 178 -12.98 8.44 -2.95
CA ARG A 178 -12.31 7.81 -4.10
C ARG A 178 -10.97 8.48 -4.40
N ILE A 179 -10.93 9.81 -4.39
CA ILE A 179 -9.71 10.56 -4.66
C ILE A 179 -8.67 10.31 -3.57
N VAL A 180 -9.08 10.33 -2.30
CA VAL A 180 -8.18 10.06 -1.18
C VAL A 180 -7.64 8.63 -1.23
N LEU A 181 -8.52 7.65 -1.49
CA LEU A 181 -8.18 6.24 -1.54
C LEU A 181 -7.17 5.93 -2.65
N SER A 182 -7.20 6.62 -3.78
CA SER A 182 -6.23 6.39 -4.86
C SER A 182 -5.01 7.31 -4.79
N ALA A 183 -5.19 8.60 -4.51
CA ALA A 183 -4.13 9.60 -4.66
C ALA A 183 -3.11 9.52 -3.51
N VAL A 184 -3.56 9.27 -2.28
CA VAL A 184 -2.67 9.21 -1.11
C VAL A 184 -1.82 7.93 -1.15
N PRO A 185 -2.41 6.72 -1.25
CA PRO A 185 -1.63 5.49 -1.44
C PRO A 185 -0.87 5.48 -2.77
N GLY A 186 -1.42 6.12 -3.81
CA GLY A 186 -0.75 6.28 -5.08
C GLY A 186 0.56 7.07 -4.93
N GLY A 187 0.49 8.31 -4.43
CA GLY A 187 1.70 9.11 -4.19
C GLY A 187 2.75 8.36 -3.37
N ALA A 188 2.32 7.66 -2.32
CA ALA A 188 3.19 6.82 -1.51
C ALA A 188 3.84 5.66 -2.30
N THR A 189 3.10 5.03 -3.22
CA THR A 189 3.61 3.98 -4.12
C THR A 189 4.69 4.52 -5.06
N LEU A 190 4.50 5.72 -5.62
CA LEU A 190 5.51 6.37 -6.46
C LEU A 190 6.77 6.71 -5.66
N CYS A 191 6.62 7.27 -4.45
CA CYS A 191 7.75 7.52 -3.57
C CYS A 191 8.51 6.22 -3.20
N ALA A 192 7.78 5.13 -2.95
CA ALA A 192 8.36 3.83 -2.67
C ALA A 192 9.11 3.25 -3.89
N LEU A 193 8.56 3.41 -5.10
CA LEU A 193 9.22 3.03 -6.36
C LEU A 193 10.53 3.80 -6.58
N ILE A 194 10.53 5.11 -6.34
CA ILE A 194 11.75 5.93 -6.43
C ILE A 194 12.79 5.46 -5.41
N CYS A 195 12.38 5.24 -4.15
CA CYS A 195 13.27 4.74 -3.11
C CYS A 195 13.84 3.36 -3.48
N LEU A 196 13.03 2.48 -4.07
CA LEU A 196 13.45 1.17 -4.54
C LEU A 196 14.45 1.28 -5.69
N ALA A 197 14.20 2.14 -6.68
CA ALA A 197 15.08 2.33 -7.83
C ALA A 197 16.46 2.86 -7.40
N ILE A 198 16.50 3.83 -6.50
CA ILE A 198 17.78 4.33 -6.01
C ILE A 198 18.48 3.24 -5.16
N LEU A 199 17.73 2.43 -4.39
CA LEU A 199 18.30 1.35 -3.58
C LEU A 199 18.90 0.25 -4.46
N THR A 200 18.22 -0.17 -5.53
CA THR A 200 18.74 -1.17 -6.47
C THR A 200 19.95 -0.65 -7.23
N LEU A 201 19.97 0.62 -7.64
CA LEU A 201 21.14 1.26 -8.25
C LEU A 201 22.33 1.31 -7.29
N TYR A 202 22.09 1.64 -6.02
CA TYR A 202 23.12 1.65 -4.98
C TYR A 202 23.72 0.26 -4.77
N VAL A 203 22.87 -0.76 -4.62
CA VAL A 203 23.31 -2.15 -4.45
C VAL A 203 24.07 -2.64 -5.68
N TYR A 204 23.57 -2.35 -6.88
CA TYR A 204 24.25 -2.71 -8.13
C TYR A 204 25.64 -2.09 -8.23
N ARG A 205 25.79 -0.80 -7.93
CA ARG A 205 27.08 -0.10 -7.92
C ARG A 205 28.05 -0.69 -6.89
N ARG A 206 27.57 -0.96 -5.68
CA ARG A 206 28.39 -1.54 -4.61
C ARG A 206 28.88 -2.94 -4.96
N THR A 207 28.01 -3.79 -5.50
CA THR A 207 28.39 -5.15 -5.93
C THR A 207 29.39 -5.12 -7.09
N ARG A 208 29.29 -4.14 -7.99
CA ARG A 208 30.26 -3.93 -9.07
C ARG A 208 31.63 -3.52 -8.53
N GLN A 209 31.68 -2.56 -7.59
CA GLN A 209 32.93 -2.13 -6.96
C GLN A 209 33.65 -3.27 -6.23
N LEU A 210 32.90 -4.15 -5.56
CA LEU A 210 33.47 -5.33 -4.88
C LEU A 210 33.95 -6.43 -5.85
N ARG A 211 33.54 -6.38 -7.13
CA ARG A 211 33.95 -7.32 -8.17
C ARG A 211 35.19 -6.85 -8.95
N ASP A 212 35.51 -5.55 -8.91
CA ASP A 212 36.67 -5.01 -9.60
C ASP A 212 37.97 -5.43 -8.86
N PRO A 213 38.84 -6.25 -9.47
CA PRO A 213 40.01 -6.85 -8.81
C PRO A 213 41.14 -5.85 -8.50
N THR A 214 41.00 -4.58 -8.89
CA THR A 214 41.99 -3.52 -8.62
C THR A 214 41.90 -2.92 -7.22
N PHE A 215 40.95 -3.38 -6.37
CA PHE A 215 40.84 -2.92 -4.99
C PHE A 215 41.87 -3.59 -4.05
N ASP A 216 42.55 -4.65 -4.49
CA ASP A 216 43.44 -5.48 -3.66
C ASP A 216 44.95 -5.19 -3.88
N THR A 217 45.30 -4.11 -4.60
CA THR A 217 46.71 -3.77 -4.91
C THR A 217 47.17 -2.44 -4.35
N SER A 218 46.49 -1.91 -3.34
CA SER A 218 46.91 -0.68 -2.66
C SER A 218 46.82 -0.85 -1.15
N ASP A 219 47.63 -1.77 -0.63
CA ASP A 219 48.15 -1.79 0.74
C ASP A 219 49.57 -2.39 0.72
#